data_AF-A0A941D3V3-F1
#
_entry.id   AF-A0A941D3V3-F1
#
_cell.length_a   1.000
_cell.length_b   1.000
_cell.length_c   1.000
_cell.angle_alpha   90.00
_cell.angle_beta   90.00
_cell.angle_gamma   90.00
#
_symmetry.space_group_name_H-M   'P 1'
#
loop_
_entity.id
_entity.type
_entity.pdbx_description
1 polymer ?
#
loop_
_entity_poly.entity_id
_entity_poly.type
_entity_poly.pdbx_seq_one_letter_code
_entity_poly.pdbx_strand_id
1 'polypeptide(L)'
;MNQGLGQLRAWGRSGVDGVSDLGVSLLVASLRVLTWIENLTASWPQARRDLAFDTRMFWRARWRPASALAVLAGLTILGGVYVATGTPAKAPPPTILAAGVGAPRPHVAPRPKPGPPPEALQKRLDELAENYRETVGIAVADCSEGWMAQVAGDDAFPQQSVSKLWVAMTTMDALDQGKLSLDQGVFLGPQDRSVFFQPISHKIGATGYATTLRDLVRRALIESDNAANDKLLEQVGGVDAVADMLARKNLTGIRMGADEKNLQAKIAGLTWSPEMGVGGNFKDARARLPDSVRDAAMKEYLENPLDGATPAGLATALMALKRGELLSAQSTDTFLATMSEARTGPRRLKGGLPSGWSIAHKTGTGQDWRGGSIGINDVAVLTAPDGRSYAVVVLMKRTTKPVPARLAFMQQVSKAVVTSWESERDGARKTLASLRPGESSGGH
;
A
#
# COMPACT_ATOMS: atom_id res chain seq x y z
N MET A 1 28.33 -15.79 35.44
CA MET A 1 26.86 -15.64 35.55
C MET A 1 26.16 -16.80 36.26
N ASN A 2 26.53 -18.07 36.00
CA ASN A 2 25.89 -19.22 36.66
C ASN A 2 26.08 -19.31 38.20
N GLN A 3 27.16 -18.76 38.77
CA GLN A 3 27.32 -18.67 40.22
C GLN A 3 26.47 -17.57 40.88
N GLY A 4 26.12 -16.50 40.16
CA GLY A 4 25.27 -15.40 40.69
C GLY A 4 23.78 -15.74 40.73
N LEU A 5 23.30 -16.55 39.77
CA LEU A 5 21.92 -17.04 39.74
C LEU A 5 21.62 -18.06 40.86
N GLY A 6 22.66 -18.75 41.36
CA GLY A 6 22.54 -19.67 42.50
C GLY A 6 22.27 -18.95 43.82
N GLN A 7 22.90 -17.79 44.05
CA GLN A 7 22.72 -17.02 45.29
C GLN A 7 21.37 -16.30 45.37
N LEU A 8 20.83 -15.81 44.23
CA LEU A 8 19.51 -15.18 44.19
C LEU A 8 18.35 -16.15 44.50
N ARG A 9 18.51 -17.45 44.20
CA ARG A 9 17.54 -18.51 44.56
C ARG A 9 17.64 -18.97 46.03
N ALA A 10 18.73 -18.64 46.71
CA ALA A 10 18.87 -18.88 48.15
C ALA A 10 18.20 -17.76 48.96
N TRP A 11 18.29 -16.51 48.47
CA TRP A 11 17.69 -15.34 49.12
C TRP A 11 16.16 -15.34 49.14
N GLY A 12 15.50 -15.87 48.12
CA GLY A 12 14.03 -15.99 48.10
C GLY A 12 13.45 -17.08 49.01
N ARG A 13 14.29 -17.92 49.64
CA ARG A 13 13.85 -19.01 50.53
C ARG A 13 14.10 -18.75 52.02
N SER A 14 14.88 -17.73 52.37
CA SER A 14 15.05 -17.27 53.75
C SER A 14 14.18 -16.03 53.95
N GLY A 15 12.93 -16.23 54.36
CA GLY A 15 11.96 -15.16 54.60
C GLY A 15 12.47 -14.11 55.58
N VAL A 16 12.94 -12.98 55.03
CA VAL A 16 13.20 -11.74 55.74
C VAL A 16 12.51 -10.63 54.95
N ASP A 17 11.71 -9.83 55.66
CA ASP A 17 10.79 -8.83 55.14
C ASP A 17 11.45 -7.77 54.24
N GLY A 18 10.79 -7.44 53.12
CA GLY A 18 11.00 -6.16 52.45
C GLY A 18 11.30 -6.15 50.94
N VAL A 19 11.22 -7.28 50.22
CA VAL A 19 11.32 -7.28 48.75
C VAL A 19 10.21 -8.14 48.14
N SER A 20 9.23 -7.52 47.50
CA SER A 20 8.11 -8.23 46.86
C SER A 20 8.58 -9.17 45.74
N ASP A 21 8.03 -10.38 45.67
CA ASP A 21 8.26 -11.41 44.63
C ASP A 21 8.19 -10.88 43.18
N LEU A 22 7.48 -9.78 42.96
CA LEU A 22 7.37 -9.08 41.69
C LEU A 22 8.71 -8.48 41.21
N GLY A 23 9.53 -7.96 42.12
CA GLY A 23 10.80 -7.29 41.79
C GLY A 23 11.88 -8.27 41.35
N VAL A 24 11.93 -9.44 41.99
CA VAL A 24 12.84 -10.54 41.61
C VAL A 24 12.40 -11.14 40.27
N SER A 25 11.08 -11.28 40.05
CA SER A 25 10.54 -11.80 38.79
C SER A 25 10.83 -10.89 37.59
N LEU A 26 10.72 -9.56 37.76
CA LEU A 26 11.07 -8.58 36.72
C LEU A 26 12.56 -8.60 36.40
N LEU A 27 13.44 -8.70 37.41
CA LEU A 27 14.88 -8.78 37.20
C LEU A 27 15.30 -10.06 36.44
N VAL A 28 14.66 -11.19 36.76
CA VAL A 28 14.88 -12.46 36.05
C VAL A 28 14.37 -12.40 34.60
N ALA A 29 13.24 -11.72 34.36
CA ALA A 29 12.72 -11.51 33.00
C ALA A 29 13.66 -10.62 32.16
N SER A 30 14.19 -9.54 32.73
CA SER A 30 15.16 -8.65 32.05
C SER A 30 16.47 -9.37 31.71
N LEU A 31 16.97 -10.22 32.63
CA LEU A 31 18.18 -11.02 32.37
C LEU A 31 17.96 -12.08 31.28
N ARG A 32 16.75 -12.65 31.15
CA ARG A 32 16.38 -13.57 30.06
C ARG A 32 16.31 -12.88 28.69
N VAL A 33 15.83 -11.64 28.65
CA VAL A 33 15.82 -10.84 27.41
C VAL A 33 17.25 -10.52 26.97
N LEU A 34 18.15 -10.17 27.90
CA LEU A 34 19.55 -9.92 27.60
C LEU A 34 20.29 -11.17 27.11
N THR A 35 20.07 -12.34 27.74
CA THR A 35 20.66 -13.60 27.25
C THR A 35 20.08 -14.06 25.91
N TRP A 36 18.81 -13.76 25.63
CA TRP A 36 18.21 -14.01 24.31
C TRP A 36 18.82 -13.12 23.23
N ILE A 37 19.07 -11.84 23.52
CA ILE A 37 19.76 -10.91 22.60
C ILE A 37 21.21 -11.35 22.34
N GLU A 38 21.96 -11.74 23.38
CA GLU A 38 23.33 -12.25 23.21
C GLU A 38 23.37 -13.51 22.33
N ASN A 39 22.45 -14.46 22.53
CA ASN A 39 22.36 -15.67 21.72
C ASN A 39 21.93 -15.42 20.26
N LEU A 40 21.13 -14.38 20.02
CA LEU A 40 20.77 -13.92 18.67
C LEU A 40 21.98 -13.36 17.91
N THR A 41 22.90 -12.70 18.61
CA THR A 41 24.13 -12.16 18.01
C THR A 41 25.23 -13.20 17.80
N ALA A 42 25.20 -14.31 18.56
CA ALA A 42 26.17 -15.40 18.45
C ALA A 42 25.89 -16.37 17.27
N SER A 43 24.68 -16.36 16.71
CA SER A 43 24.25 -17.27 15.63
C SER A 43 24.42 -16.71 14.20
N TRP A 44 25.17 -15.62 14.03
CA TRP A 44 25.38 -14.95 12.74
C TRP A 44 26.87 -14.82 12.34
N PRO A 45 27.54 -15.89 11.88
CA PRO A 45 28.94 -15.81 11.45
C PRO A 45 29.15 -15.12 10.09
N GLN A 46 28.08 -14.89 9.31
CA GLN A 46 28.18 -14.51 7.89
C GLN A 46 27.78 -13.06 7.55
N ALA A 47 27.37 -12.24 8.54
CA ALA A 47 27.04 -10.83 8.35
C ALA A 47 28.15 -9.85 8.79
N ARG A 48 29.38 -10.34 9.03
CA ARG A 48 30.54 -9.52 9.43
C ARG A 48 31.42 -9.02 8.27
N ARG A 49 31.08 -9.30 7.00
CA ARG A 49 31.92 -8.87 5.85
C ARG A 49 31.33 -7.78 4.96
N ASP A 50 30.04 -7.44 5.09
CA ASP A 50 29.40 -6.45 4.19
C ASP A 50 28.93 -5.17 4.90
N LEU A 51 29.41 -4.88 6.11
CA LEU A 51 29.08 -3.64 6.81
C LEU A 51 30.34 -2.90 7.30
N ALA A 52 31.28 -2.66 6.39
CA ALA A 52 32.30 -1.63 6.57
C ALA A 52 31.77 -0.31 5.99
N PHE A 53 30.92 0.39 6.75
CA PHE A 53 30.62 1.80 6.51
C PHE A 53 30.67 2.56 7.84
N ASP A 54 31.75 3.32 7.96
CA ASP A 54 32.00 4.54 8.74
C ASP A 54 31.12 4.83 9.97
N THR A 55 31.62 4.43 11.13
CA THR A 55 31.14 4.87 12.45
C THR A 55 32.12 5.86 13.08
N ARG A 56 32.32 7.01 12.45
CA ARG A 56 32.97 8.17 13.08
C ARG A 56 32.17 9.46 12.92
N MET A 57 30.90 9.45 13.33
CA MET A 57 30.18 10.72 13.52
C MET A 57 29.05 10.69 14.57
N PHE A 58 29.14 9.85 15.61
CA PHE A 58 28.15 9.86 16.70
C PHE A 58 28.75 9.45 18.05
N TRP A 59 29.69 10.24 18.60
CA TRP A 59 30.06 10.14 20.02
C TRP A 59 30.73 11.42 20.52
N ARG A 60 29.96 12.50 20.70
CA ARG A 60 30.26 13.58 21.66
C ARG A 60 28.96 14.28 22.09
N ALA A 61 28.23 13.68 23.02
CA ALA A 61 27.30 14.42 23.88
C ALA A 61 27.36 13.82 25.29
N ARG A 62 27.86 14.63 26.21
CA ARG A 62 28.22 14.32 27.59
C ARG A 62 26.96 14.42 28.45
N TRP A 63 26.42 13.30 28.92
CA TRP A 63 25.30 13.29 29.86
C TRP A 63 25.82 13.48 31.29
N ARG A 64 25.37 14.54 31.96
CA ARG A 64 25.50 14.73 33.42
C ARG A 64 24.23 14.15 34.09
N PRO A 65 24.32 13.54 35.28
CA PRO A 65 23.20 12.86 35.91
C PRO A 65 22.38 13.85 36.75
N ALA A 66 21.17 14.18 36.32
CA ALA A 66 20.18 14.86 37.17
C ALA A 66 18.79 14.79 36.52
N SER A 67 18.16 13.61 36.51
CA SER A 67 16.71 13.44 36.26
C SER A 67 16.25 12.06 36.72
N ALA A 68 16.67 11.65 37.92
CA ALA A 68 16.13 10.49 38.62
C ALA A 68 15.45 11.00 39.90
N LEU A 69 14.29 11.65 39.75
CA LEU A 69 13.38 12.05 40.83
C LEU A 69 12.09 12.65 40.24
N ALA A 70 11.28 11.81 39.59
CA ALA A 70 9.90 12.16 39.21
C ALA A 70 9.06 10.91 38.86
N VAL A 71 9.10 9.84 39.68
CA VAL A 71 8.20 8.68 39.55
C VAL A 71 7.67 8.20 40.92
N LEU A 72 7.73 9.03 41.97
CA LEU A 72 7.27 8.65 43.32
C LEU A 72 6.25 9.64 43.93
N ALA A 73 5.34 10.14 43.10
CA ALA A 73 4.14 10.82 43.57
C ALA A 73 3.01 10.62 42.54
N GLY A 74 2.08 9.73 42.85
CA GLY A 74 0.94 9.44 41.97
C GLY A 74 0.28 8.07 42.15
N LEU A 75 0.50 7.39 43.27
CA LEU A 75 -0.28 6.21 43.68
C LEU A 75 -0.78 6.46 45.11
N THR A 76 -1.91 7.17 45.24
CA THR A 76 -2.81 7.18 46.41
C THR A 76 -3.98 8.15 46.19
N ILE A 77 -4.86 7.86 45.22
CA ILE A 77 -6.30 8.18 45.32
C ILE A 77 -7.07 7.05 44.63
N LEU A 78 -7.32 5.97 45.36
CA LEU A 78 -8.29 4.94 44.99
C LEU A 78 -8.94 4.48 46.30
N GLY A 79 -9.98 5.20 46.70
CA GLY A 79 -10.61 5.03 48.00
C GLY A 79 -11.81 5.95 48.15
N GLY A 80 -12.92 5.56 47.53
CA GLY A 80 -14.23 6.16 47.75
C GLY A 80 -14.77 6.87 46.53
N VAL A 81 -15.82 6.31 45.92
CA VAL A 81 -17.14 6.95 45.75
C VAL A 81 -18.07 6.02 44.94
N TYR A 82 -19.18 5.68 45.61
CA TYR A 82 -20.51 5.30 45.13
C TYR A 82 -20.74 4.06 44.26
N VAL A 83 -21.31 3.03 44.90
CA VAL A 83 -22.29 2.13 44.28
C VAL A 83 -23.62 2.89 44.21
N ALA A 84 -23.97 3.39 43.03
CA ALA A 84 -25.34 3.78 42.72
C ALA A 84 -26.04 2.58 42.06
N THR A 85 -26.97 1.96 42.79
CA THR A 85 -27.91 0.97 42.24
C THR A 85 -28.92 1.70 41.35
N GLY A 86 -28.54 1.96 40.10
CA GLY A 86 -29.44 2.38 39.04
C GLY A 86 -29.72 1.20 38.12
N THR A 87 -30.97 0.77 38.04
CA THR A 87 -31.45 -0.13 36.99
C THR A 87 -31.09 0.42 35.61
N PRO A 88 -30.55 -0.39 34.67
CA PRO A 88 -30.19 0.11 33.35
C PRO A 88 -31.45 0.57 32.63
N ALA A 89 -31.52 1.86 32.33
CA ALA A 89 -32.56 2.40 31.45
C ALA A 89 -32.41 1.74 30.08
N LYS A 90 -33.49 1.11 29.61
CA LYS A 90 -33.58 0.49 28.28
C LYS A 90 -33.24 1.57 27.24
N ALA A 91 -32.14 1.40 26.52
CA ALA A 91 -31.77 2.30 25.44
C ALA A 91 -32.96 2.43 24.47
N PRO A 92 -33.32 3.64 24.03
CA PRO A 92 -34.38 3.79 23.04
C PRO A 92 -33.99 3.01 21.77
N PRO A 93 -34.95 2.36 21.10
CA PRO A 93 -34.66 1.70 19.83
C PRO A 93 -34.06 2.73 18.86
N PRO A 94 -33.10 2.33 18.01
CA PRO A 94 -32.51 3.23 17.05
C PRO A 94 -33.61 3.81 16.16
N THR A 95 -33.74 5.14 16.16
CA THR A 95 -34.56 5.83 15.17
C THR A 95 -33.95 5.55 13.80
N ILE A 96 -34.60 4.70 13.01
CA ILE A 96 -34.28 4.56 11.59
C ILE A 96 -34.68 5.89 10.96
N LEU A 97 -33.69 6.76 10.73
CA LEU A 97 -33.84 7.86 9.78
C LEU A 97 -34.15 7.20 8.44
N ALA A 98 -35.39 7.37 7.96
CA ALA A 98 -35.75 7.02 6.60
C ALA A 98 -34.67 7.56 5.67
N ALA A 99 -34.11 6.68 4.84
CA ALA A 99 -33.08 7.02 3.87
C ALA A 99 -33.52 8.29 3.13
N GLY A 100 -32.82 9.40 3.39
CA GLY A 100 -33.02 10.62 2.64
C GLY A 100 -32.86 10.27 1.17
N VAL A 101 -33.89 10.54 0.38
CA VAL A 101 -33.87 10.44 -1.08
C VAL A 101 -32.58 11.09 -1.55
N GLY A 102 -31.66 10.27 -2.08
CA GLY A 102 -30.33 10.73 -2.48
C GLY A 102 -30.48 11.95 -3.38
N ALA A 103 -29.81 13.04 -3.02
CA ALA A 103 -29.79 14.24 -3.84
C ALA A 103 -29.46 13.84 -5.30
N PRO A 104 -30.16 14.40 -6.30
CA PRO A 104 -29.88 14.10 -7.69
C PRO A 104 -28.39 14.33 -7.95
N ARG A 105 -27.69 13.30 -8.44
CA ARG A 105 -26.31 13.46 -8.88
C ARG A 105 -26.30 14.62 -9.89
N PRO A 106 -25.42 15.63 -9.75
CA PRO A 106 -25.32 16.69 -10.74
C PRO A 106 -25.17 16.03 -12.11
N HIS A 107 -26.02 16.40 -13.05
CA HIS A 107 -25.88 15.97 -14.44
C HIS A 107 -24.60 16.63 -14.96
N VAL A 108 -23.47 15.92 -14.86
CA VAL A 108 -22.22 16.37 -15.45
C VAL A 108 -22.44 16.34 -16.96
N ALA A 109 -22.32 17.50 -17.61
CA ALA A 109 -22.41 17.58 -19.06
C ALA A 109 -21.44 16.56 -19.69
N PRO A 110 -21.82 15.86 -20.77
CA PRO A 110 -20.94 14.92 -21.44
C PRO A 110 -19.62 15.63 -21.79
N ARG A 111 -18.50 15.10 -21.32
CA ARG A 111 -17.18 15.65 -21.69
C ARG A 111 -17.00 15.50 -23.20
N PRO A 112 -16.42 16.49 -23.89
CA PRO A 112 -16.08 16.34 -25.29
C PRO A 112 -15.16 15.13 -25.49
N LYS A 113 -15.26 14.50 -26.67
CA LYS A 113 -14.38 13.38 -27.03
C LYS A 113 -12.92 13.84 -26.89
N PRO A 114 -12.06 13.09 -26.19
CA PRO A 114 -10.67 13.46 -26.06
C PRO A 114 -9.96 13.64 -27.40
N GLY A 115 -9.07 14.62 -27.47
CA GLY A 115 -8.13 14.77 -28.58
C GLY A 115 -7.02 13.70 -28.55
N PRO A 116 -6.14 13.69 -29.56
CA PRO A 116 -4.94 12.85 -29.53
C PRO A 116 -3.99 13.30 -28.40
N PRO A 117 -3.13 12.40 -27.87
CA PRO A 117 -2.09 12.78 -26.92
C PRO A 117 -1.02 13.67 -27.59
N PRO A 118 -0.20 14.38 -26.80
CA PRO A 118 1.00 15.05 -27.31
C PRO A 118 1.90 14.06 -28.06
N GLU A 119 2.18 14.32 -29.34
CA GLU A 119 2.93 13.40 -30.21
C GLU A 119 4.33 13.11 -29.65
N ALA A 120 5.01 14.14 -29.12
CA ALA A 120 6.33 14.00 -28.51
C ALA A 120 6.30 13.08 -27.27
N LEU A 121 5.23 13.09 -26.48
CA LEU A 121 5.07 12.20 -25.35
C LEU A 121 4.87 10.76 -25.83
N GLN A 122 3.96 10.52 -26.77
CA GLN A 122 3.73 9.17 -27.32
C GLN A 122 5.02 8.57 -27.87
N LYS A 123 5.72 9.30 -28.75
CA LYS A 123 7.00 8.87 -29.31
C LYS A 123 8.02 8.55 -28.22
N ARG A 124 8.08 9.36 -27.16
CA ARG A 124 9.00 9.11 -26.06
C ARG A 124 8.68 7.82 -25.31
N LEU A 125 7.40 7.50 -25.11
CA LEU A 125 6.99 6.26 -24.45
C LEU A 125 7.33 5.03 -25.31
N ASP A 126 7.12 5.13 -26.63
CA ASP A 126 7.47 4.08 -27.59
C ASP A 126 8.98 3.78 -27.53
N GLU A 127 9.83 4.82 -27.61
CA GLU A 127 11.29 4.69 -27.50
C GLU A 127 11.72 4.04 -26.18
N LEU A 128 11.08 4.40 -25.06
CA LEU A 128 11.40 3.83 -23.76
C LEU A 128 11.12 2.33 -23.72
N ALA A 129 9.95 1.92 -24.24
CA ALA A 129 9.54 0.52 -24.25
C ALA A 129 10.42 -0.32 -25.20
N GLU A 130 10.69 0.17 -26.41
CA GLU A 130 11.59 -0.48 -27.38
C GLU A 130 12.99 -0.70 -26.80
N ASN A 131 13.53 0.31 -26.10
CA ASN A 131 14.85 0.21 -25.48
C ASN A 131 14.90 -0.71 -24.26
N TYR A 132 13.77 -0.94 -23.58
CA TYR A 132 13.72 -1.84 -22.43
C TYR A 132 13.91 -3.31 -22.84
N ARG A 133 13.43 -3.68 -24.05
CA ARG A 133 13.57 -5.03 -24.67
C ARG A 133 12.98 -6.19 -23.84
N GLU A 134 11.93 -5.92 -23.07
CA GLU A 134 11.09 -6.91 -22.39
C GLU A 134 9.64 -6.40 -22.40
N THR A 135 8.65 -7.27 -22.15
CA THR A 135 7.22 -6.89 -22.20
C THR A 135 6.86 -5.92 -21.07
N VAL A 136 6.57 -4.69 -21.47
CA VAL A 136 6.12 -3.59 -20.61
C VAL A 136 4.84 -2.97 -21.16
N GLY A 137 3.97 -2.55 -20.25
CA GLY A 137 2.77 -1.79 -20.56
C GLY A 137 2.90 -0.40 -19.96
N ILE A 138 2.63 0.63 -20.76
CA ILE A 138 2.64 2.03 -20.32
C ILE A 138 1.32 2.68 -20.73
N ALA A 139 0.73 3.46 -19.84
CA ALA A 139 -0.32 4.41 -20.23
C ALA A 139 -0.15 5.72 -19.44
N VAL A 140 -0.30 6.84 -20.13
CA VAL A 140 -0.32 8.19 -19.57
C VAL A 140 -1.56 8.89 -20.09
N ALA A 141 -2.46 9.30 -19.20
CA ALA A 141 -3.67 10.02 -19.56
C ALA A 141 -3.79 11.34 -18.80
N ASP A 142 -4.23 12.39 -19.47
CA ASP A 142 -4.50 13.68 -18.85
C ASP A 142 -5.86 13.66 -18.14
N CYS A 143 -5.87 13.98 -16.85
CA CYS A 143 -7.09 13.92 -16.06
C CYS A 143 -8.08 15.06 -16.33
N SER A 144 -7.72 16.07 -17.12
CA SER A 144 -8.61 17.18 -17.52
C SER A 144 -9.11 17.00 -18.95
N GLU A 145 -8.18 16.92 -19.90
CA GLU A 145 -8.41 16.86 -21.35
C GLU A 145 -8.80 15.45 -21.83
N GLY A 146 -8.38 14.41 -21.09
CA GLY A 146 -8.80 13.03 -21.32
C GLY A 146 -8.07 12.29 -22.43
N TRP A 147 -7.07 12.90 -23.08
CA TRP A 147 -6.23 12.18 -24.05
C TRP A 147 -5.40 11.10 -23.35
N MET A 148 -4.94 10.11 -24.11
CA MET A 148 -4.11 9.02 -23.60
C MET A 148 -2.99 8.67 -24.58
N ALA A 149 -1.75 8.65 -24.09
CA ALA A 149 -0.59 8.04 -24.75
C ALA A 149 -0.34 6.65 -24.14
N GLN A 150 -0.02 5.64 -24.95
CA GLN A 150 0.07 4.27 -24.46
C GLN A 150 1.01 3.37 -25.27
N VAL A 151 1.54 2.35 -24.59
CA VAL A 151 2.31 1.22 -25.16
C VAL A 151 1.74 -0.07 -24.60
N ALA A 152 1.41 -1.02 -25.48
CA ALA A 152 0.73 -2.26 -25.11
C ALA A 152 -0.53 -2.00 -24.26
N GLY A 153 -1.28 -0.95 -24.61
CA GLY A 153 -2.36 -0.39 -23.79
C GLY A 153 -3.54 -1.34 -23.56
N ASP A 154 -3.76 -2.26 -24.49
CA ASP A 154 -4.87 -3.22 -24.48
C ASP A 154 -4.45 -4.63 -24.04
N ASP A 155 -3.14 -4.86 -23.83
CA ASP A 155 -2.62 -6.16 -23.40
C ASP A 155 -2.86 -6.37 -21.91
N ALA A 156 -3.15 -7.61 -21.50
CA ALA A 156 -3.34 -7.96 -20.09
C ALA A 156 -2.00 -8.22 -19.37
N PHE A 157 -1.83 -7.54 -18.24
CA PHE A 157 -0.69 -7.70 -17.33
C PHE A 157 -1.15 -8.16 -15.94
N PRO A 158 -0.34 -8.99 -15.26
CA PRO A 158 -0.48 -9.25 -13.82
C PRO A 158 -0.54 -7.94 -13.03
N GLN A 159 -1.59 -7.70 -12.25
CA GLN A 159 -1.67 -6.50 -11.40
C GLN A 159 -0.84 -6.62 -10.14
N GLN A 160 -0.83 -7.81 -9.54
CA GLN A 160 -0.36 -8.03 -8.18
C GLN A 160 -1.06 -7.04 -7.24
N SER A 161 -0.38 -6.49 -6.25
CA SER A 161 -1.00 -5.58 -5.27
C SER A 161 -1.53 -4.23 -5.84
N VAL A 162 -1.46 -3.98 -7.15
CA VAL A 162 -2.28 -2.92 -7.77
C VAL A 162 -3.77 -3.24 -7.61
N SER A 163 -4.15 -4.52 -7.61
CA SER A 163 -5.55 -4.97 -7.46
C SER A 163 -6.20 -4.52 -6.15
N LYS A 164 -5.41 -4.20 -5.11
CA LYS A 164 -5.90 -3.66 -3.84
C LYS A 164 -6.63 -2.31 -4.00
N LEU A 165 -6.38 -1.59 -5.10
CA LEU A 165 -7.16 -0.41 -5.46
C LEU A 165 -8.65 -0.73 -5.58
N TRP A 166 -9.00 -1.87 -6.17
CA TRP A 166 -10.39 -2.24 -6.43
C TRP A 166 -11.09 -2.72 -5.18
N VAL A 167 -10.39 -3.42 -4.30
CA VAL A 167 -10.91 -3.81 -2.98
C VAL A 167 -11.20 -2.56 -2.13
N ALA A 168 -10.23 -1.65 -2.06
CA ALA A 168 -10.41 -0.40 -1.34
C ALA A 168 -11.51 0.47 -1.97
N MET A 169 -11.58 0.55 -3.31
CA MET A 169 -12.60 1.33 -4.01
C MET A 169 -14.00 0.74 -3.80
N THR A 170 -14.12 -0.58 -3.77
CA THR A 170 -15.39 -1.26 -3.44
C THR A 170 -15.80 -0.96 -2.00
N THR A 171 -14.83 -0.90 -1.08
CA THR A 171 -15.09 -0.50 0.32
C THR A 171 -15.62 0.94 0.40
N MET A 172 -14.99 1.87 -0.31
CA MET A 172 -15.43 3.27 -0.35
C MET A 172 -16.76 3.46 -1.09
N ASP A 173 -17.02 2.69 -2.14
CA ASP A 173 -18.29 2.70 -2.86
C ASP A 173 -19.44 2.16 -1.98
N ALA A 174 -19.16 1.16 -1.15
CA ALA A 174 -20.11 0.66 -0.14
C ALA A 174 -20.35 1.69 0.99
N LEU A 175 -19.31 2.43 1.41
CA LEU A 175 -19.44 3.57 2.32
C LEU A 175 -20.35 4.65 1.73
N ASP A 176 -20.13 5.05 0.48
CA ASP A 176 -20.94 6.06 -0.21
C ASP A 176 -22.41 5.62 -0.37
N GLN A 177 -22.67 4.31 -0.43
CA GLN A 177 -24.01 3.72 -0.45
C GLN A 177 -24.63 3.56 0.95
N GLY A 178 -23.95 3.97 2.01
CA GLY A 178 -24.41 3.82 3.39
C GLY A 178 -24.43 2.37 3.88
N LYS A 179 -23.75 1.44 3.19
CA LYS A 179 -23.71 0.00 3.53
C LYS A 179 -22.64 -0.34 4.55
N LEU A 180 -21.57 0.44 4.60
CA LEU A 180 -20.44 0.27 5.53
C LEU A 180 -20.09 1.60 6.18
N SER A 181 -19.33 1.56 7.28
CA SER A 181 -18.70 2.72 7.90
C SER A 181 -17.21 2.47 8.06
N LEU A 182 -16.36 3.46 7.78
CA LEU A 182 -14.92 3.35 8.02
C LEU A 182 -14.58 3.12 9.50
N ASP A 183 -15.42 3.61 10.41
CA ASP A 183 -15.22 3.45 11.85
C ASP A 183 -15.86 2.16 12.41
N GLN A 184 -16.49 1.36 11.54
CA GLN A 184 -16.97 0.03 11.89
C GLN A 184 -15.82 -0.84 12.40
N GLY A 185 -16.04 -1.48 13.55
CA GLY A 185 -15.11 -2.44 14.12
C GLY A 185 -15.05 -3.72 13.29
N VAL A 186 -13.83 -4.24 13.11
CA VAL A 186 -13.53 -5.50 12.43
C VAL A 186 -12.58 -6.31 13.30
N PHE A 187 -12.76 -7.63 13.30
CA PHE A 187 -11.91 -8.56 14.05
C PHE A 187 -11.16 -9.48 13.10
N LEU A 188 -9.85 -9.61 13.31
CA LEU A 188 -8.97 -10.55 12.60
C LEU A 188 -8.52 -11.65 13.56
N GLY A 189 -8.86 -12.89 13.25
CA GLY A 189 -8.35 -14.09 13.90
C GLY A 189 -7.14 -14.70 13.16
N PRO A 190 -6.52 -15.75 13.73
CA PRO A 190 -5.40 -16.45 13.10
C PRO A 190 -5.66 -16.93 11.67
N GLN A 191 -6.91 -17.26 11.33
CA GLN A 191 -7.35 -17.68 10.00
C GLN A 191 -7.36 -16.56 8.96
N ASP A 192 -7.36 -15.29 9.39
CA ASP A 192 -7.33 -14.13 8.49
C ASP A 192 -5.90 -13.79 8.02
N ARG A 193 -4.90 -14.59 8.42
CA ARG A 193 -3.54 -14.48 7.88
C ARG A 193 -3.53 -14.87 6.40
N SER A 194 -2.72 -14.15 5.65
CA SER A 194 -2.48 -14.35 4.23
C SER A 194 -1.05 -14.88 4.02
N VAL A 195 -0.42 -14.54 2.90
CA VAL A 195 0.98 -14.89 2.58
C VAL A 195 1.81 -13.68 2.20
N PHE A 196 3.14 -13.84 2.22
CA PHE A 196 4.10 -12.78 1.90
C PHE A 196 3.97 -11.54 2.78
N PHE A 197 3.70 -10.37 2.19
CA PHE A 197 3.79 -9.09 2.89
C PHE A 197 2.49 -8.76 3.63
N GLN A 198 2.50 -8.95 4.95
CA GLN A 198 1.33 -8.76 5.82
C GLN A 198 1.72 -8.25 7.22
N PRO A 199 2.29 -7.03 7.34
CA PRO A 199 2.71 -6.45 8.63
C PRO A 199 1.69 -6.57 9.78
N ILE A 200 0.39 -6.51 9.48
CA ILE A 200 -0.70 -6.65 10.45
C ILE A 200 -0.68 -8.01 11.17
N SER A 201 -0.09 -9.05 10.57
CA SER A 201 -0.03 -10.39 11.16
C SER A 201 0.64 -10.43 12.53
N HIS A 202 1.59 -9.52 12.80
CA HIS A 202 2.23 -9.40 14.12
C HIS A 202 1.27 -8.94 15.22
N LYS A 203 0.15 -8.31 14.84
CA LYS A 203 -0.90 -7.87 15.75
C LYS A 203 -1.95 -8.94 16.00
N ILE A 204 -2.09 -9.90 15.07
CA ILE A 204 -3.02 -11.03 15.18
C ILE A 204 -2.47 -12.06 16.18
N GLY A 205 -2.83 -11.88 17.45
CA GLY A 205 -2.49 -12.80 18.54
C GLY A 205 -3.38 -14.06 18.56
N ALA A 206 -3.17 -14.91 19.56
CA ALA A 206 -3.99 -16.12 19.76
C ALA A 206 -5.48 -15.79 19.97
N THR A 207 -5.78 -14.64 20.59
CA THR A 207 -7.13 -14.13 20.81
C THR A 207 -7.60 -13.18 19.70
N GLY A 208 -6.89 -13.11 18.58
CA GLY A 208 -7.14 -12.20 17.45
C GLY A 208 -6.77 -10.74 17.71
N TYR A 209 -7.19 -9.88 16.79
CA TYR A 209 -6.90 -8.44 16.74
C TYR A 209 -8.14 -7.65 16.31
N ALA A 210 -8.62 -6.76 17.18
CA ALA A 210 -9.69 -5.83 16.87
C ALA A 210 -9.12 -4.56 16.23
N THR A 211 -9.76 -4.09 15.17
CA THR A 211 -9.41 -2.87 14.42
C THR A 211 -10.64 -2.28 13.72
N THR A 212 -10.46 -1.38 12.75
CA THR A 212 -11.54 -0.77 11.96
C THR A 212 -11.32 -0.94 10.46
N LEU A 213 -12.39 -0.79 9.66
CA LEU A 213 -12.27 -0.73 8.19
C LEU A 213 -11.30 0.37 7.74
N ARG A 214 -11.27 1.52 8.44
CA ARG A 214 -10.32 2.61 8.20
C ARG A 214 -8.86 2.16 8.29
N ASP A 215 -8.50 1.45 9.36
CA ASP A 215 -7.14 0.94 9.53
C ASP A 215 -6.79 -0.08 8.44
N LEU A 216 -7.74 -0.95 8.09
CA LEU A 216 -7.51 -1.95 7.03
C LEU A 216 -7.31 -1.31 5.64
N VAL A 217 -8.16 -0.34 5.25
CA VAL A 217 -7.99 0.40 3.98
C VAL A 217 -6.64 1.10 3.94
N ARG A 218 -6.26 1.78 5.02
CA ARG A 218 -4.96 2.44 5.13
C ARG A 218 -3.82 1.45 5.01
N ARG A 219 -3.84 0.31 5.69
CA ARG A 219 -2.80 -0.73 5.57
C ARG A 219 -2.69 -1.31 4.17
N ALA A 220 -3.82 -1.60 3.53
CA ALA A 220 -3.87 -2.14 2.17
C ALA A 220 -3.29 -1.17 1.13
N LEU A 221 -3.55 0.14 1.27
CA LEU A 221 -3.06 1.15 0.33
C LEU A 221 -1.65 1.68 0.66
N ILE A 222 -1.36 1.93 1.94
CA ILE A 222 -0.10 2.57 2.37
C ILE A 222 1.05 1.56 2.43
N GLU A 223 0.79 0.41 3.04
CA GLU A 223 1.79 -0.62 3.31
C GLU A 223 1.69 -1.77 2.31
N SER A 224 0.56 -1.92 1.60
CA SER A 224 0.29 -3.07 0.72
C SER A 224 0.12 -4.39 1.46
N ASP A 225 -0.45 -4.33 2.67
CA ASP A 225 -0.70 -5.50 3.52
C ASP A 225 -1.71 -6.48 2.92
N ASN A 226 -1.31 -7.74 2.76
CA ASN A 226 -2.14 -8.79 2.15
C ASN A 226 -3.28 -9.26 3.06
N ALA A 227 -3.05 -9.43 4.36
CA ALA A 227 -4.09 -9.88 5.29
C ALA A 227 -5.16 -8.79 5.50
N ALA A 228 -4.74 -7.52 5.56
CA ALA A 228 -5.69 -6.41 5.61
C ALA A 228 -6.56 -6.36 4.34
N ASN A 229 -5.96 -6.55 3.16
CA ASN A 229 -6.69 -6.59 1.90
C ASN A 229 -7.68 -7.78 1.82
N ASP A 230 -7.23 -8.97 2.18
CA ASP A 230 -8.10 -10.16 2.17
C ASP A 230 -9.28 -9.97 3.13
N LYS A 231 -9.04 -9.36 4.29
CA LYS A 231 -10.12 -9.03 5.22
C LYS A 231 -11.08 -8.00 4.64
N LEU A 232 -10.61 -6.94 4.00
CA LEU A 232 -11.48 -5.97 3.31
C LEU A 232 -12.32 -6.64 2.24
N LEU A 233 -11.71 -7.51 1.44
CA LEU A 233 -12.39 -8.23 0.37
C LEU A 233 -13.54 -9.09 0.94
N GLU A 234 -13.31 -9.80 2.03
CA GLU A 234 -14.36 -10.52 2.76
C GLU A 234 -15.50 -9.57 3.20
N GLN A 235 -15.16 -8.43 3.80
CA GLN A 235 -16.15 -7.46 4.32
C GLN A 235 -17.02 -6.83 3.23
N VAL A 236 -16.52 -6.71 2.01
CA VAL A 236 -17.30 -6.15 0.89
C VAL A 236 -18.10 -7.20 0.10
N GLY A 237 -17.96 -8.49 0.41
CA GLY A 237 -18.69 -9.57 -0.27
C GLY A 237 -17.87 -10.33 -1.31
N GLY A 238 -16.54 -10.31 -1.22
CA GLY A 238 -15.66 -11.13 -2.05
C GLY A 238 -15.38 -10.53 -3.43
N VAL A 239 -14.77 -11.36 -4.30
CA VAL A 239 -14.39 -10.97 -5.67
C VAL A 239 -15.58 -10.59 -6.54
N ASP A 240 -16.75 -11.17 -6.29
CA ASP A 240 -17.98 -10.87 -7.03
C ASP A 240 -18.43 -9.43 -6.78
N ALA A 241 -18.37 -8.96 -5.53
CA ALA A 241 -18.68 -7.57 -5.20
C ALA A 241 -17.71 -6.57 -5.87
N VAL A 242 -16.44 -6.95 -6.03
CA VAL A 242 -15.45 -6.15 -6.77
C VAL A 242 -15.79 -6.16 -8.27
N ALA A 243 -16.11 -7.32 -8.84
CA ALA A 243 -16.51 -7.43 -10.24
C ALA A 243 -17.77 -6.61 -10.55
N ASP A 244 -18.78 -6.66 -9.67
CA ASP A 244 -19.99 -5.85 -9.76
C ASP A 244 -19.70 -4.36 -9.67
N MET A 245 -18.77 -3.96 -8.78
CA MET A 245 -18.34 -2.56 -8.68
C MET A 245 -17.66 -2.09 -9.96
N LEU A 246 -16.73 -2.88 -10.50
CA LEU A 246 -16.05 -2.57 -11.76
C LEU A 246 -17.06 -2.44 -12.91
N ALA A 247 -18.01 -3.38 -13.02
CA ALA A 247 -19.06 -3.37 -14.04
C ALA A 247 -19.99 -2.14 -13.91
N ARG A 248 -20.52 -1.85 -12.72
CA ARG A 248 -21.40 -0.69 -12.48
C ARG A 248 -20.72 0.65 -12.77
N LYS A 249 -19.41 0.72 -12.62
CA LYS A 249 -18.60 1.92 -12.89
C LYS A 249 -17.99 1.94 -14.29
N ASN A 250 -18.36 0.99 -15.16
CA ASN A 250 -17.83 0.85 -16.52
C ASN A 250 -16.29 0.78 -16.58
N LEU A 251 -15.67 0.16 -15.58
CA LEU A 251 -14.22 -0.04 -15.50
C LEU A 251 -13.85 -1.32 -16.25
N THR A 252 -13.62 -1.20 -17.55
CA THR A 252 -13.25 -2.31 -18.44
C THR A 252 -11.74 -2.57 -18.42
N GLY A 253 -11.33 -3.77 -18.87
CA GLY A 253 -9.92 -4.14 -18.93
C GLY A 253 -9.27 -4.38 -17.55
N ILE A 254 -10.07 -4.58 -16.48
CA ILE A 254 -9.61 -4.83 -15.13
C ILE A 254 -10.31 -6.08 -14.57
N ARG A 255 -9.56 -6.99 -13.95
CA ARG A 255 -10.08 -8.20 -13.32
C ARG A 255 -9.53 -8.41 -11.92
N MET A 256 -10.30 -9.07 -11.07
CA MET A 256 -9.83 -9.60 -9.79
C MET A 256 -10.46 -10.96 -9.57
N GLY A 257 -9.68 -12.02 -9.73
CA GLY A 257 -10.20 -13.40 -9.70
C GLY A 257 -10.00 -14.15 -8.38
N ALA A 258 -9.27 -13.60 -7.42
CA ALA A 258 -9.01 -14.23 -6.12
C ALA A 258 -8.57 -13.21 -5.06
N ASP A 259 -8.65 -13.61 -3.79
CA ASP A 259 -7.94 -12.96 -2.68
C ASP A 259 -6.42 -13.22 -2.76
N GLU A 260 -5.60 -12.53 -1.96
CA GLU A 260 -4.13 -12.63 -2.03
C GLU A 260 -3.64 -14.03 -1.69
N LYS A 261 -4.18 -14.66 -0.65
CA LYS A 261 -3.74 -16.01 -0.24
C LYS A 261 -3.99 -17.07 -1.31
N ASN A 262 -5.16 -17.06 -1.96
CA ASN A 262 -5.47 -17.98 -3.05
C ASN A 262 -4.73 -17.60 -4.34
N LEU A 263 -4.64 -16.31 -4.67
CA LEU A 263 -3.88 -15.83 -5.84
C LEU A 263 -2.43 -16.28 -5.78
N GLN A 264 -1.75 -16.02 -4.66
CA GLN A 264 -0.34 -16.31 -4.50
C GLN A 264 -0.07 -17.82 -4.41
N ALA A 265 -0.96 -18.59 -3.78
CA ALA A 265 -0.91 -20.05 -3.84
C ALA A 265 -1.04 -20.56 -5.28
N LYS A 266 -2.01 -20.06 -6.05
CA LYS A 266 -2.20 -20.49 -7.45
C LYS A 266 -1.02 -20.11 -8.34
N ILE A 267 -0.47 -18.90 -8.21
CA ILE A 267 0.78 -18.49 -8.89
C ILE A 267 1.94 -19.41 -8.49
N ALA A 268 1.93 -19.91 -7.26
CA ALA A 268 2.91 -20.88 -6.78
C ALA A 268 2.70 -22.31 -7.32
N GLY A 269 1.55 -22.65 -7.89
CA GLY A 269 1.18 -24.04 -8.20
C GLY A 269 0.69 -24.80 -6.96
N LEU A 270 0.16 -24.09 -5.96
CA LEU A 270 -0.39 -24.61 -4.71
C LEU A 270 -1.88 -24.30 -4.63
N THR A 271 -2.59 -25.12 -3.85
CA THR A 271 -3.92 -24.77 -3.31
C THR A 271 -3.73 -24.22 -1.91
N TRP A 272 -4.36 -23.08 -1.60
CA TRP A 272 -4.25 -22.46 -0.29
C TRP A 272 -4.75 -23.37 0.85
N SER A 273 -4.09 -23.30 2.01
CA SER A 273 -4.56 -23.86 3.27
C SER A 273 -4.16 -22.92 4.43
N PRO A 274 -4.95 -22.82 5.51
CA PRO A 274 -4.67 -21.90 6.62
C PRO A 274 -3.29 -22.10 7.27
N GLU A 275 -2.76 -23.33 7.28
CA GLU A 275 -1.46 -23.67 7.85
C GLU A 275 -0.32 -22.94 7.13
N MET A 276 -0.48 -22.64 5.85
CA MET A 276 0.53 -21.91 5.07
C MET A 276 0.64 -20.43 5.47
N GLY A 277 -0.36 -19.87 6.14
CA GLY A 277 -0.34 -18.49 6.66
C GLY A 277 0.52 -18.31 7.91
N VAL A 278 1.11 -19.40 8.42
CA VAL A 278 1.92 -19.40 9.64
C VAL A 278 3.40 -19.49 9.27
N GLY A 279 4.18 -18.48 9.68
CA GLY A 279 5.65 -18.52 9.60
C GLY A 279 6.18 -18.78 8.18
N GLY A 280 7.13 -19.71 8.05
CA GLY A 280 7.77 -20.09 6.79
C GLY A 280 6.96 -21.07 5.93
N ASN A 281 5.79 -21.54 6.39
CA ASN A 281 5.13 -22.73 5.83
C ASN A 281 4.79 -22.60 4.35
N PHE A 282 4.34 -21.44 3.89
CA PHE A 282 4.12 -21.21 2.45
C PHE A 282 5.40 -21.36 1.63
N LYS A 283 6.54 -20.84 2.12
CA LYS A 283 7.83 -20.95 1.43
C LYS A 283 8.28 -22.40 1.36
N ASP A 284 8.10 -23.15 2.44
CA ASP A 284 8.45 -24.58 2.50
C ASP A 284 7.55 -25.41 1.58
N ALA A 285 6.25 -25.15 1.57
CA ALA A 285 5.32 -25.80 0.66
C ALA A 285 5.70 -25.54 -0.81
N ARG A 286 6.00 -24.28 -1.15
CA ARG A 286 6.44 -23.90 -2.48
C ARG A 286 7.79 -24.53 -2.87
N ALA A 287 8.72 -24.67 -1.93
CA ALA A 287 10.04 -25.27 -2.18
C ALA A 287 9.98 -26.78 -2.40
N ARG A 288 8.93 -27.46 -1.91
CA ARG A 288 8.71 -28.90 -2.13
C ARG A 288 8.06 -29.22 -3.48
N LEU A 289 7.57 -28.22 -4.21
CA LEU A 289 6.97 -28.46 -5.52
C LEU A 289 8.02 -28.87 -6.55
N PRO A 290 7.72 -29.81 -7.45
CA PRO A 290 8.52 -30.02 -8.65
C PRO A 290 8.61 -28.73 -9.47
N ASP A 291 9.80 -28.44 -10.01
CA ASP A 291 10.02 -27.29 -10.89
C ASP A 291 9.02 -27.23 -12.05
N SER A 292 8.63 -28.39 -12.60
CA SER A 292 7.64 -28.49 -13.68
C SER A 292 6.26 -27.96 -13.29
N VAL A 293 5.84 -28.15 -12.04
CA VAL A 293 4.58 -27.61 -11.51
C VAL A 293 4.67 -26.09 -11.38
N ARG A 294 5.80 -25.58 -10.86
CA ARG A 294 6.07 -24.14 -10.75
C ARG A 294 6.12 -23.47 -12.12
N ASP A 295 6.78 -24.11 -13.08
CA ASP A 295 6.88 -23.64 -14.47
C ASP A 295 5.49 -23.56 -15.14
N ALA A 296 4.69 -24.62 -15.02
CA ALA A 296 3.34 -24.65 -15.59
C ALA A 296 2.43 -23.58 -14.98
N ALA A 297 2.40 -23.47 -13.64
CA ALA A 297 1.58 -22.46 -12.95
C ALA A 297 2.00 -21.03 -13.29
N MET A 298 3.31 -20.77 -13.37
CA MET A 298 3.84 -19.46 -13.75
C MET A 298 3.49 -19.10 -15.20
N LYS A 299 3.58 -20.07 -16.11
CA LYS A 299 3.21 -19.90 -17.51
C LYS A 299 1.71 -19.56 -17.63
N GLU A 300 0.84 -20.38 -17.03
CA GLU A 300 -0.62 -20.14 -17.02
C GLU A 300 -0.95 -18.73 -16.51
N TYR A 301 -0.33 -18.34 -15.39
CA TYR A 301 -0.57 -17.03 -14.79
C TYR A 301 -0.11 -15.86 -15.68
N LEU A 302 1.02 -15.99 -16.37
CA LEU A 302 1.51 -14.94 -17.26
C LEU A 302 0.69 -14.86 -18.55
N GLU A 303 0.17 -15.98 -19.05
CA GLU A 303 -0.68 -16.01 -20.25
C GLU A 303 -2.07 -15.45 -19.97
N ASN A 304 -2.67 -15.82 -18.83
CA ASN A 304 -4.01 -15.39 -18.44
C ASN A 304 -4.08 -15.06 -16.94
N PRO A 305 -3.59 -13.89 -16.51
CA PRO A 305 -3.59 -13.51 -15.11
C PRO A 305 -5.02 -13.37 -14.58
N LEU A 306 -5.33 -14.08 -13.49
CA LEU A 306 -6.65 -14.01 -12.85
C LEU A 306 -6.96 -12.61 -12.30
N ASP A 307 -5.91 -11.87 -11.93
CA ASP A 307 -5.91 -10.46 -11.59
C ASP A 307 -5.38 -9.60 -12.75
N GLY A 308 -5.66 -9.97 -14.00
CA GLY A 308 -5.19 -9.22 -15.17
C GLY A 308 -5.79 -7.82 -15.29
N ALA A 309 -4.99 -6.84 -15.68
CA ALA A 309 -5.49 -5.56 -16.16
C ALA A 309 -4.68 -5.01 -17.34
N THR A 310 -5.33 -4.19 -18.15
CA THR A 310 -4.70 -3.47 -19.25
C THR A 310 -4.18 -2.10 -18.79
N PRO A 311 -3.05 -1.60 -19.32
CA PRO A 311 -2.59 -0.25 -18.99
C PRO A 311 -3.63 0.84 -19.25
N ALA A 312 -4.38 0.74 -20.35
CA ALA A 312 -5.43 1.68 -20.71
C ALA A 312 -6.61 1.66 -19.71
N GLY A 313 -7.03 0.46 -19.28
CA GLY A 313 -8.10 0.30 -18.29
C GLY A 313 -7.72 0.91 -16.94
N LEU A 314 -6.49 0.64 -16.49
CA LEU A 314 -5.93 1.24 -15.27
C LEU A 314 -5.84 2.77 -15.34
N ALA A 315 -5.34 3.31 -16.46
CA ALA A 315 -5.23 4.76 -16.63
C ALA A 315 -6.61 5.44 -16.69
N THR A 316 -7.57 4.81 -17.38
CA THR A 316 -8.96 5.27 -17.43
C THR A 316 -9.58 5.32 -16.03
N ALA A 317 -9.39 4.28 -15.23
CA ALA A 317 -9.92 4.23 -13.87
C ALA A 317 -9.29 5.28 -12.95
N LEU A 318 -7.97 5.49 -13.00
CA LEU A 318 -7.27 6.52 -12.21
C LEU A 318 -7.67 7.94 -12.63
N MET A 319 -7.87 8.16 -13.93
CA MET A 319 -8.41 9.41 -14.45
C MET A 319 -9.82 9.67 -13.94
N ALA A 320 -10.72 8.68 -14.03
CA ALA A 320 -12.09 8.80 -13.53
C ALA A 320 -12.14 9.01 -12.01
N LEU A 321 -11.27 8.34 -11.25
CA LEU A 321 -11.09 8.58 -9.82
C LEU A 321 -10.70 10.03 -9.55
N LYS A 322 -9.67 10.55 -10.22
CA LYS A 322 -9.21 11.94 -10.04
C LYS A 322 -10.29 12.97 -10.41
N ARG A 323 -11.17 12.62 -11.35
CA ARG A 323 -12.30 13.45 -11.77
C ARG A 323 -13.51 13.39 -10.81
N GLY A 324 -13.46 12.57 -9.76
CA GLY A 324 -14.58 12.38 -8.85
C GLY A 324 -15.76 11.63 -9.48
N GLU A 325 -15.50 10.84 -10.53
CA GLU A 325 -16.54 10.12 -11.28
C GLU A 325 -16.85 8.75 -10.66
N LEU A 326 -15.95 8.23 -9.82
CA LEU A 326 -16.05 6.89 -9.24
C LEU A 326 -16.56 6.87 -7.81
N LEU A 327 -16.36 7.91 -7.01
CA LEU A 327 -16.73 7.95 -5.59
C LEU A 327 -17.31 9.32 -5.26
N SER A 328 -17.94 9.46 -4.09
CA SER A 328 -18.30 10.77 -3.55
C SER A 328 -17.05 11.66 -3.43
N ALA A 329 -17.23 12.98 -3.36
CA ALA A 329 -16.11 13.92 -3.24
C ALA A 329 -15.24 13.59 -2.01
N GLN A 330 -15.86 13.37 -0.85
CA GLN A 330 -15.15 13.02 0.39
C GLN A 330 -14.41 11.68 0.29
N SER A 331 -15.04 10.67 -0.31
CA SER A 331 -14.41 9.36 -0.51
C SER A 331 -13.26 9.42 -1.52
N THR A 332 -13.39 10.23 -2.57
CA THR A 332 -12.33 10.48 -3.56
C THR A 332 -11.11 11.12 -2.91
N ASP A 333 -11.32 12.19 -2.13
CA ASP A 333 -10.24 12.89 -1.43
C ASP A 333 -9.54 11.98 -0.43
N THR A 334 -10.31 11.22 0.37
CA THR A 334 -9.78 10.25 1.32
C THR A 334 -8.95 9.18 0.63
N PHE A 335 -9.43 8.67 -0.50
CA PHE A 335 -8.76 7.60 -1.26
C PHE A 335 -7.43 8.10 -1.85
N LEU A 336 -7.42 9.24 -2.54
CA LEU A 336 -6.22 9.84 -3.13
C LEU A 336 -5.21 10.30 -2.05
N ALA A 337 -5.69 10.84 -0.93
CA ALA A 337 -4.84 11.18 0.21
C ALA A 337 -4.16 9.93 0.77
N THR A 338 -4.91 8.85 0.97
CA THR A 338 -4.37 7.58 1.46
C THR A 338 -3.34 6.99 0.49
N MET A 339 -3.59 7.05 -0.81
CA MET A 339 -2.61 6.64 -1.84
C MET A 339 -1.35 7.52 -1.85
N SER A 340 -1.45 8.81 -1.50
CA SER A 340 -0.29 9.71 -1.39
C SER A 340 0.62 9.40 -0.20
N GLU A 341 0.08 8.73 0.82
CA GLU A 341 0.84 8.29 2.00
C GLU A 341 1.63 7.00 1.77
N ALA A 342 1.49 6.37 0.60
CA ALA A 342 2.09 5.08 0.30
C ALA A 342 3.61 5.06 0.53
N ARG A 343 4.06 4.03 1.26
CA ARG A 343 5.47 3.84 1.64
C ARG A 343 6.20 2.89 0.70
N THR A 344 5.44 2.15 -0.10
CA THR A 344 5.98 1.18 -1.06
C THR A 344 6.59 1.87 -2.27
N GLY A 345 7.61 1.26 -2.87
CA GLY A 345 8.19 1.74 -4.13
C GLY A 345 8.71 3.18 -4.14
N PRO A 346 9.42 3.67 -3.09
CA PRO A 346 9.86 5.08 -3.02
C PRO A 346 10.77 5.51 -4.18
N ARG A 347 11.38 4.55 -4.89
CA ARG A 347 12.24 4.78 -6.06
C ARG A 347 11.61 4.32 -7.39
N ARG A 348 10.32 4.02 -7.45
CA ARG A 348 9.59 3.70 -8.69
C ARG A 348 9.22 4.99 -9.41
N LEU A 349 7.95 5.23 -9.76
CA LEU A 349 7.52 6.45 -10.44
C LEU A 349 7.92 7.70 -9.64
N LYS A 350 7.74 7.66 -8.32
CA LYS A 350 8.13 8.75 -7.40
C LYS A 350 9.58 9.21 -7.55
N GLY A 351 10.50 8.30 -7.88
CA GLY A 351 11.92 8.63 -8.04
C GLY A 351 12.24 9.48 -9.29
N GLY A 352 11.29 9.60 -10.22
CA GLY A 352 11.44 10.39 -11.44
C GLY A 352 10.86 11.79 -11.35
N LEU A 353 10.19 12.14 -10.24
CA LEU A 353 9.49 13.41 -10.10
C LEU A 353 10.41 14.50 -9.53
N PRO A 354 10.39 15.72 -10.08
CA PRO A 354 11.09 16.85 -9.48
C PRO A 354 10.30 17.41 -8.27
N SER A 355 10.92 18.34 -7.56
CA SER A 355 10.25 19.06 -6.48
C SER A 355 8.98 19.78 -6.97
N GLY A 356 7.97 19.87 -6.11
CA GLY A 356 6.68 20.50 -6.40
C GLY A 356 5.65 19.59 -7.06
N TRP A 357 6.05 18.41 -7.56
CA TRP A 357 5.10 17.39 -8.00
C TRP A 357 4.65 16.52 -6.82
N SER A 358 3.38 16.15 -6.81
CA SER A 358 2.84 15.16 -5.87
C SER A 358 2.40 13.88 -6.58
N ILE A 359 2.35 12.79 -5.82
CA ILE A 359 2.01 11.45 -6.32
C ILE A 359 1.07 10.74 -5.36
N ALA A 360 -0.06 10.26 -5.87
CA ALA A 360 -0.93 9.28 -5.23
C ALA A 360 -0.78 7.97 -5.99
N HIS A 361 -0.22 6.91 -5.39
CA HIS A 361 0.13 5.70 -6.15
C HIS A 361 -0.14 4.38 -5.43
N LYS A 362 -0.14 3.31 -6.23
CA LYS A 362 -0.14 1.94 -5.74
C LYS A 362 0.84 1.07 -6.54
N THR A 363 1.64 0.32 -5.80
CA THR A 363 2.61 -0.63 -6.34
C THR A 363 2.05 -2.05 -6.46
N GLY A 364 2.59 -2.83 -7.39
CA GLY A 364 2.43 -4.29 -7.50
C GLY A 364 3.80 -4.97 -7.58
N THR A 365 3.96 -6.14 -6.96
CA THR A 365 5.19 -6.95 -7.04
C THR A 365 4.83 -8.41 -6.86
N GLY A 366 5.11 -9.21 -7.88
CA GLY A 366 4.86 -10.64 -7.85
C GLY A 366 6.09 -11.45 -7.47
N GLN A 367 5.94 -12.76 -7.62
CA GLN A 367 6.94 -13.75 -7.23
C GLN A 367 8.13 -13.77 -8.18
N ASP A 368 9.29 -14.15 -7.65
CA ASP A 368 10.47 -14.50 -8.44
C ASP A 368 10.42 -15.96 -8.88
N TRP A 369 10.81 -16.22 -10.13
CA TRP A 369 10.99 -17.55 -10.67
C TRP A 369 11.93 -17.57 -11.89
N ARG A 370 12.86 -18.53 -11.92
CA ARG A 370 13.90 -18.70 -12.96
C ARG A 370 14.59 -17.37 -13.34
N GLY A 371 15.08 -16.65 -12.33
CA GLY A 371 15.81 -15.40 -12.51
C GLY A 371 14.98 -14.20 -13.01
N GLY A 372 13.65 -14.31 -13.04
CA GLY A 372 12.77 -13.21 -13.41
C GLY A 372 11.75 -12.92 -12.32
N SER A 373 11.38 -11.65 -12.18
CA SER A 373 10.29 -11.20 -11.32
C SER A 373 9.06 -10.88 -12.17
N ILE A 374 7.87 -11.20 -11.68
CA ILE A 374 6.60 -10.92 -12.40
C ILE A 374 5.86 -9.73 -11.78
N GLY A 375 5.07 -9.02 -12.59
CA GLY A 375 4.19 -7.95 -12.13
C GLY A 375 4.90 -6.87 -11.30
N ILE A 376 6.02 -6.33 -11.82
CA ILE A 376 6.72 -5.21 -11.19
C ILE A 376 6.07 -3.91 -11.67
N ASN A 377 5.10 -3.43 -10.90
CA ASN A 377 4.15 -2.43 -11.37
C ASN A 377 4.12 -1.18 -10.48
N ASP A 378 3.82 -0.03 -11.05
CA ASP A 378 3.46 1.16 -10.28
C ASP A 378 2.43 1.96 -11.08
N VAL A 379 1.35 2.36 -10.43
CA VAL A 379 0.27 3.13 -11.03
C VAL A 379 -0.06 4.32 -10.16
N ALA A 380 -0.27 5.49 -10.76
CA ALA A 380 -0.30 6.74 -10.04
C ALA A 380 -1.23 7.77 -10.66
N VAL A 381 -1.75 8.66 -9.82
CA VAL A 381 -2.12 10.01 -10.21
C VAL A 381 -0.96 10.93 -9.84
N LEU A 382 -0.33 11.51 -10.86
CA LEU A 382 0.66 12.56 -10.70
C LEU A 382 -0.04 13.92 -10.75
N THR A 383 0.35 14.86 -9.90
CA THR A 383 -0.17 16.23 -9.93
C THR A 383 1.00 17.21 -10.01
N ALA A 384 0.98 18.03 -11.05
CA ALA A 384 1.94 19.08 -11.32
C ALA A 384 1.72 20.30 -10.39
N PRO A 385 2.71 21.21 -10.24
CA PRO A 385 2.60 22.37 -9.37
C PRO A 385 1.44 23.33 -9.69
N ASP A 386 0.95 23.34 -10.93
CA ASP A 386 -0.21 24.15 -11.36
C ASP A 386 -1.56 23.45 -11.15
N GLY A 387 -1.56 22.24 -10.56
CA GLY A 387 -2.74 21.43 -10.29
C GLY A 387 -3.13 20.48 -11.43
N ARG A 388 -2.51 20.57 -12.61
CA ARG A 388 -2.75 19.63 -13.71
C ARG A 388 -2.36 18.22 -13.27
N SER A 389 -3.15 17.23 -13.63
CA SER A 389 -2.97 15.86 -13.15
C SER A 389 -2.98 14.84 -14.27
N TYR A 390 -2.19 13.80 -14.11
CA TYR A 390 -2.00 12.73 -15.08
C TYR A 390 -2.17 11.37 -14.41
N ALA A 391 -2.97 10.49 -14.99
CA ALA A 391 -2.96 9.07 -14.65
C ALA A 391 -1.77 8.41 -15.37
N VAL A 392 -0.89 7.77 -14.62
CA VAL A 392 0.33 7.13 -15.13
C VAL A 392 0.39 5.68 -14.68
N VAL A 393 0.56 4.78 -15.63
CA VAL A 393 0.59 3.33 -15.42
C VAL A 393 1.86 2.77 -16.03
N VAL A 394 2.62 2.02 -15.24
CA VAL A 394 3.77 1.24 -15.72
C VAL A 394 3.67 -0.17 -15.18
N LEU A 395 3.53 -1.14 -16.09
CA LEU A 395 3.41 -2.57 -15.79
C LEU A 395 4.56 -3.33 -16.42
N MET A 396 5.22 -4.20 -15.64
CA MET A 396 6.24 -5.12 -16.16
C MET A 396 5.72 -6.54 -15.99
N LYS A 397 5.39 -7.20 -17.11
CA LYS A 397 4.77 -8.53 -17.10
C LYS A 397 5.68 -9.55 -16.41
N ARG A 398 6.89 -9.68 -16.94
CA ARG A 398 8.02 -10.42 -16.36
C ARG A 398 9.31 -9.71 -16.74
N THR A 399 10.24 -9.58 -15.81
CA THR A 399 11.52 -8.92 -16.06
C THR A 399 12.69 -9.67 -15.44
N THR A 400 13.75 -9.85 -16.20
CA THR A 400 15.03 -10.42 -15.74
C THR A 400 16.10 -9.33 -15.53
N LYS A 401 15.81 -8.09 -15.92
CA LYS A 401 16.69 -6.93 -15.71
C LYS A 401 17.01 -6.74 -14.23
N PRO A 402 18.19 -6.20 -13.87
CA PRO A 402 18.51 -5.88 -12.48
C PRO A 402 17.64 -4.73 -11.96
N VAL A 403 17.42 -4.68 -10.64
CA VAL A 403 16.55 -3.69 -9.98
C VAL A 403 16.81 -2.24 -10.43
N PRO A 404 18.07 -1.74 -10.51
CA PRO A 404 18.34 -0.38 -10.97
C PRO A 404 17.76 -0.05 -12.36
N ALA A 405 17.80 -1.00 -13.30
CA ALA A 405 17.25 -0.79 -14.65
C ALA A 405 15.72 -0.69 -14.63
N ARG A 406 15.06 -1.51 -13.80
CA ARG A 406 13.60 -1.47 -13.60
C ARG A 406 13.16 -0.11 -13.04
N LEU A 407 13.87 0.36 -12.02
CA LEU A 407 13.61 1.67 -11.39
C LEU A 407 13.87 2.80 -12.39
N ALA A 408 14.99 2.77 -13.10
CA ALA A 408 15.33 3.79 -14.10
C ALA A 408 14.25 3.90 -15.19
N PHE A 409 13.72 2.77 -15.67
CA PHE A 409 12.62 2.77 -16.65
C PHE A 409 11.37 3.47 -16.12
N MET A 410 10.88 3.10 -14.93
CA MET A 410 9.70 3.76 -14.32
C MET A 410 9.94 5.26 -14.13
N GLN A 411 11.12 5.65 -13.66
CA GLN A 411 11.47 7.05 -13.47
C GLN A 411 11.56 7.83 -14.79
N GLN A 412 12.02 7.19 -15.87
CA GLN A 412 12.05 7.81 -17.20
C GLN A 412 10.64 8.05 -17.76
N VAL A 413 9.67 7.17 -17.46
CA VAL A 413 8.26 7.43 -17.78
C VAL A 413 7.75 8.66 -17.03
N SER A 414 7.98 8.76 -15.71
CA SER A 414 7.59 9.96 -14.94
C SER A 414 8.26 11.24 -15.47
N LYS A 415 9.54 11.18 -15.84
CA LYS A 415 10.25 12.31 -16.45
C LYS A 415 9.66 12.71 -17.80
N ALA A 416 9.23 11.75 -18.63
CA ALA A 416 8.58 12.05 -19.89
C ALA A 416 7.29 12.85 -19.70
N VAL A 417 6.49 12.51 -18.67
CA VAL A 417 5.27 13.28 -18.31
C VAL A 417 5.63 14.70 -17.89
N VAL A 418 6.64 14.85 -17.02
CA VAL A 418 7.13 16.16 -16.58
C VAL A 418 7.59 17.03 -17.76
N THR A 419 8.39 16.46 -18.68
CA THR A 419 8.88 17.18 -19.86
C THR A 419 7.74 17.57 -20.81
N SER A 420 6.71 16.73 -20.98
CA SER A 420 5.52 17.08 -21.77
C SER A 420 4.81 18.29 -21.17
N TRP A 421 4.56 18.26 -19.85
CA TRP A 421 3.91 19.35 -19.13
C TRP A 421 4.70 20.67 -19.23
N GLU A 422 6.03 20.63 -19.06
CA GLU A 422 6.88 21.83 -19.20
C GLU A 422 6.81 22.42 -20.61
N SER A 423 6.87 21.57 -21.64
CA SER A 423 6.82 21.98 -23.04
C SER A 423 5.49 22.65 -23.40
N GLU A 424 4.37 22.07 -22.94
CA GLU A 424 3.03 22.63 -23.15
C GLU A 424 2.84 23.98 -22.46
N ARG A 425 3.33 24.10 -21.21
CA ARG A 425 3.28 25.36 -20.44
C ARG A 425 4.10 26.46 -21.11
N ASP A 426 5.28 26.14 -21.60
CA ASP A 426 6.15 27.10 -22.28
C ASP A 426 5.58 27.51 -23.64
N GLY A 427 4.95 26.58 -24.36
CA GLY A 427 4.18 26.85 -25.58
C GLY A 427 3.04 27.84 -25.30
N ALA A 428 2.20 27.57 -24.30
CA ALA A 428 1.10 28.45 -23.92
C ALA A 428 1.57 29.86 -23.53
N ARG A 429 2.69 29.96 -22.80
CA ARG A 429 3.29 31.26 -22.44
C ARG A 429 3.74 32.06 -23.67
N LYS A 430 4.38 31.40 -24.64
CA LYS A 430 4.81 32.04 -25.89
C LYS A 430 3.61 32.52 -26.73
N THR A 431 2.56 31.71 -26.82
CA THR A 431 1.32 32.10 -27.51
C THR A 431 0.68 33.32 -26.86
N LEU A 432 0.53 33.33 -25.52
CA LEU A 432 -0.02 34.49 -24.79
C LEU A 432 0.84 35.75 -24.96
N ALA A 433 2.17 35.62 -24.99
CA ALA A 433 3.08 36.73 -25.25
C ALA A 433 2.91 37.30 -26.67
N SER A 434 2.69 36.43 -27.67
CA SER A 434 2.47 36.84 -29.07
C SER A 434 1.12 37.53 -29.31
N LEU A 435 0.14 37.33 -28.41
CA LEU A 435 -1.19 37.93 -28.47
C LEU A 435 -1.28 39.31 -27.79
N ARG A 436 -0.23 39.76 -27.09
CA ARG A 436 -0.17 41.15 -26.59
C ARG A 436 0.37 42.02 -27.73
N PRO A 437 -0.45 42.86 -28.39
CA PRO A 437 0.05 43.80 -29.37
C PRO A 437 1.10 44.68 -28.70
N GLY A 438 2.24 44.88 -29.38
CA GLY A 438 3.35 45.63 -28.82
C GLY A 438 2.87 46.97 -28.29
N GLU A 439 3.06 47.21 -26.99
CA GLU A 439 3.27 48.56 -26.51
C GLU A 439 4.55 49.03 -27.22
N SER A 440 4.35 49.65 -28.38
CA SER A 440 5.37 50.44 -29.01
C SER A 440 5.84 51.44 -27.96
N SER A 441 7.12 51.36 -27.62
CA SER A 441 7.86 52.44 -27.01
C SER A 441 7.89 53.61 -28.00
N GLY A 442 6.75 54.29 -28.12
CA GLY A 442 6.60 55.61 -28.72
C GLY A 442 6.64 56.61 -27.58
N GLY A 443 7.78 57.24 -27.39
CA GLY A 443 7.98 58.27 -26.38
C GLY A 443 9.37 58.86 -26.55
N HIS A 444 9.39 59.98 -27.26
CA HIS A 444 10.52 60.79 -27.72
C HIS A 444 11.66 61.06 -26.74
#